data_AF-A0A2H5QFI3-F1
#
_entry.id   AF-A0A2H5QFI3-F1
#
_cell.length_a   1.000
_cell.length_b   1.000
_cell.length_c   1.000
_cell.angle_alpha   90.00
_cell.angle_beta   90.00
_cell.angle_gamma   90.00
#
_symmetry.space_group_name_H-M   'P 1'
#
loop_
_entity.id
_entity.type
_entity.pdbx_description
1 polymer ?
#
loop_
_entity_poly.entity_id
_entity_poly.type
_entity_poly.pdbx_seq_one_letter_code
_entity_poly.pdbx_strand_id
1 'polypeptide(L)' 'MTPNDVSLALSLSLVPSVKKIGIRFSIISYSYFGVALITNIAGEGEVLIVSIKGSKARWQAM' A
#
# COMPACT_ATOMS: atom_id res chain seq x y z
N MET A 1 -7.72 49.84 -15.03
CA MET A 1 -7.54 48.89 -13.92
C MET A 1 -8.80 48.04 -13.86
N THR A 2 -8.83 46.91 -14.58
CA THR A 2 -9.95 45.96 -14.55
C THR A 2 -9.74 44.97 -13.40
N PRO A 3 -10.76 44.60 -12.61
CA PRO A 3 -10.55 43.90 -11.34
C PRO A 3 -10.33 42.37 -11.46
N ASN A 4 -10.15 41.82 -12.67
CA ASN A 4 -10.60 40.44 -12.94
C ASN A 4 -9.52 39.40 -13.24
N ASP A 5 -8.23 39.69 -13.09
CA ASP A 5 -7.17 38.76 -13.52
C ASP A 5 -6.43 38.09 -12.34
N VAL A 6 -7.13 37.69 -11.27
CA VAL A 6 -6.51 36.88 -10.21
C VAL A 6 -6.82 35.40 -10.46
N SER A 7 -5.98 34.77 -11.28
CA SER A 7 -6.01 33.31 -11.49
C SER A 7 -5.30 32.62 -10.32
N LEU A 8 -6.05 31.98 -9.43
CA LEU A 8 -5.50 31.17 -8.33
C LEU A 8 -5.06 29.80 -8.90
N ALA A 9 -3.76 29.62 -9.11
CA ALA A 9 -3.20 28.32 -9.49
C ALA A 9 -3.06 27.42 -8.24
N LEU A 10 -3.85 26.35 -8.18
CA LEU A 10 -3.66 25.28 -7.20
C LEU A 10 -2.65 24.25 -7.72
N SER A 11 -1.57 24.02 -6.98
CA SER A 11 -0.61 22.94 -7.22
C SER A 11 -0.82 21.83 -6.18
N LEU A 12 -1.04 20.60 -6.65
CA LEU A 12 -1.16 19.41 -5.81
C LEU A 12 0.06 18.52 -6.07
N SER A 13 0.71 18.06 -5.00
CA SER A 13 1.80 17.10 -5.06
C SER A 13 1.41 15.86 -4.28
N LEU A 14 1.77 14.69 -4.81
CA LEU A 14 1.56 13.42 -4.11
C LEU A 14 2.41 13.43 -2.85
N VAL A 15 1.78 13.13 -1.71
CA VAL A 15 2.48 13.02 -0.43
C VAL A 15 2.63 11.53 -0.12
N PRO A 16 3.87 11.02 0.03
CA PRO A 16 4.08 9.65 0.49
C PRO A 16 3.35 9.41 1.81
N SER A 17 2.70 8.26 1.95
CA SER A 17 2.11 7.88 3.23
C SER A 17 3.23 7.60 4.25
N VAL A 18 3.48 8.54 5.16
CA VAL A 18 4.41 8.35 6.29
C VAL A 18 3.63 7.78 7.48
N LYS A 19 3.35 6.47 7.47
CA LYS A 19 2.68 5.82 8.61
C LYS A 19 3.69 5.26 9.62
N LYS A 20 3.58 5.73 10.88
CA LYS A 20 4.41 5.34 12.03
C LYS A 20 4.13 3.94 12.60
N ILE A 21 3.02 3.32 12.19
CA ILE A 21 2.60 2.01 12.68
C ILE A 21 2.97 0.99 11.61
N GLY A 22 3.63 -0.11 11.99
CA GLY A 22 4.21 -1.09 11.07
C GLY A 22 3.22 -1.77 10.12
N ILE A 23 3.75 -2.63 9.25
CA ILE A 23 2.98 -3.36 8.24
C ILE A 23 2.01 -4.34 8.94
N ARG A 24 0.75 -4.34 8.51
CA ARG A 24 -0.28 -5.25 9.05
C ARG A 24 -0.61 -6.32 8.04
N PHE A 25 -0.44 -7.57 8.45
CA PHE A 25 -0.81 -8.75 7.69
C PHE A 25 -2.09 -9.35 8.27
N SER A 26 -3.10 -9.54 7.43
CA SER A 26 -4.29 -10.33 7.77
C SER A 26 -4.36 -11.52 6.83
N ILE A 27 -4.35 -12.73 7.38
CA ILE A 27 -4.40 -13.97 6.61
C ILE A 27 -5.71 -14.66 6.94
N ILE A 28 -6.54 -14.86 5.92
CA ILE A 28 -7.77 -15.62 5.98
C ILE A 28 -7.56 -16.89 5.15
N SER A 29 -7.88 -18.05 5.72
CA SER A 29 -7.75 -19.33 5.04
C SER A 29 -9.11 -19.96 4.81
N TYR A 30 -9.36 -20.37 3.58
CA TYR A 30 -10.43 -21.29 3.20
C TYR A 30 -9.80 -22.63 2.79
N SER A 31 -10.58 -23.71 2.69
CA SER A 31 -10.03 -25.06 2.45
C SER A 31 -9.22 -25.22 1.15
N TYR A 32 -9.40 -24.32 0.18
CA TYR A 32 -8.75 -24.40 -1.14
C TYR A 32 -7.87 -23.21 -1.49
N PHE A 33 -8.03 -22.06 -0.81
CA PHE A 33 -7.23 -20.87 -1.06
C PHE A 33 -7.08 -20.04 0.21
N GLY A 34 -5.91 -19.40 0.32
CA GLY A 34 -5.63 -18.40 1.36
C GLY A 34 -5.65 -17.01 0.75
N VAL A 35 -6.23 -16.06 1.47
CA VAL A 35 -6.20 -14.64 1.12
C VAL A 35 -5.33 -13.93 2.14
N ALA A 36 -4.27 -13.27 1.68
CA ALA A 36 -3.44 -12.41 2.50
C ALA A 36 -3.68 -10.95 2.14
N LEU A 37 -4.19 -10.18 3.10
CA LEU A 37 -4.34 -8.74 2.98
C LEU A 37 -3.15 -8.06 3.66
N ILE A 38 -2.36 -7.34 2.87
CA ILE A 38 -1.25 -6.52 3.34
C ILE A 38 -1.73 -5.09 3.35
N THR A 39 -1.84 -4.49 4.54
CA THR A 39 -2.26 -3.10 4.69
C THR A 39 -1.20 -2.29 5.40
N ASN A 40 -1.41 -0.98 5.41
CA ASN A 40 -0.62 -0.07 6.23
C ASN A 40 0.85 0.02 5.79
N ILE A 41 1.10 -0.15 4.49
CA ILE A 41 2.41 -0.03 3.87
C ILE A 41 2.73 1.47 3.76
N ALA A 42 3.75 1.91 4.50
CA ALA A 42 4.29 3.26 4.41
C ALA A 42 5.40 3.27 3.36
N GLY A 43 5.22 4.02 2.27
CA GLY A 43 6.18 4.14 1.17
C GLY A 43 5.50 4.42 -0.17
N GLU A 44 6.20 5.08 -1.09
CA GLU A 44 5.72 5.39 -2.47
C GLU A 44 5.70 4.17 -3.41
N GLY A 45 5.42 2.97 -2.88
CA GLY A 45 5.63 1.72 -3.61
C GLY A 45 4.39 0.83 -3.67
N GLU A 46 4.17 0.24 -4.84
CA GLU A 46 3.28 -0.90 -5.04
C GLU A 46 3.93 -2.19 -4.52
N VAL A 47 3.12 -3.15 -4.06
CA VAL A 47 3.61 -4.47 -3.65
C VAL A 47 3.88 -5.30 -4.89
N LEU A 48 5.15 -5.45 -5.25
CA LEU A 48 5.57 -6.16 -6.46
C LEU A 48 5.51 -7.70 -6.30
N ILE A 49 5.89 -8.23 -5.14
CA ILE A 49 6.00 -9.67 -4.89
C ILE A 49 5.57 -9.98 -3.46
N VAL A 50 4.75 -11.03 -3.31
CA VAL A 50 4.41 -11.62 -2.01
C VAL A 50 4.86 -13.07 -2.01
N SER A 51 5.45 -13.52 -0.90
CA SER A 51 5.82 -14.91 -0.73
C SER A 51 5.51 -15.35 0.69
N ILE A 52 5.01 -16.57 0.83
CA ILE A 52 4.67 -17.17 2.12
C ILE A 52 5.53 -18.39 2.33
N LYS A 53 6.00 -18.56 3.57
CA LYS A 53 6.71 -19.75 4.03
C LYS A 53 6.02 -20.29 5.26
N GLY A 54 5.58 -21.55 5.16
CA GLY A 54 5.15 -22.32 6.32
C GLY A 54 6.35 -22.72 7.19
N SER A 55 6.10 -23.03 8.46
CA SER A 55 7.14 -23.36 9.46
C SER A 55 8.14 -24.43 9.02
N LYS A 56 7.71 -25.39 8.19
CA LYS A 56 8.56 -26.47 7.63
C LYS A 56 8.57 -26.50 6.09
N ALA A 57 8.07 -25.46 5.44
CA ALA A 57 7.94 -25.42 3.99
C ALA A 57 9.02 -24.55 3.34
N ARG A 58 9.14 -24.63 2.02
CA ARG A 58 9.89 -23.65 1.23
C ARG A 58 9.06 -22.38 1.04
N TRP A 59 9.70 -21.31 0.61
CA TRP A 59 9.00 -20.11 0.17
C TRP A 59 8.16 -20.43 -1.07
N GLN A 60 6.91 -20.01 -1.04
CA GLN A 60 5.99 -20.11 -2.16
C GLN A 60 5.54 -18.71 -2.54
N ALA A 61 5.64 -18.39 -3.83
CA ALA A 61 5.08 -17.16 -4.36
C ALA A 61 3.56 -17.21 -4.23
N MET A 62 2.99 -16.08 -3.83
CA MET A 62 1.55 -15.84 -3.85
C MET A 62 1.17 -15.07 -5.11
#